data_AF-A0A2G5B8Z6-F1
#
_entry.id   AF-A0A2G5B8Z6-F1
#
_cell.length_a   1.000
_cell.length_b   1.000
_cell.length_c   1.000
_cell.angle_alpha   90.00
_cell.angle_beta   90.00
_cell.angle_gamma   90.00
#
_symmetry.space_group_name_H-M   'P 1'
#
loop_
_entity.id
_entity.type
_entity.pdbx_description
1 polymer ?
#
loop_
_entity_poly.entity_id
_entity_poly.type
_entity_poly.pdbx_seq_one_letter_code
_entity_poly.pdbx_strand_id
1 'polypeptide(L)' 'RDRMVREKWVKIMKLRIVRDKLEECYHSQSVNHMQNCRDLVERYLKDLPEARISGRPPFLK' A
#
# COMPACT_ATOMS: atom_id res chain seq x y z
N ARG A 1 17.28 11.74 15.27
CA ARG A 1 17.17 11.72 13.79
C ARG A 1 16.71 10.34 13.29
N ASP A 2 17.28 9.26 13.83
CA ASP A 2 17.00 7.87 13.42
C ASP A 2 15.56 7.40 13.63
N ARG A 3 14.91 7.84 14.72
CA ARG A 3 13.52 7.47 15.02
C ARG A 3 12.56 7.84 13.89
N MET A 4 12.65 9.07 13.38
CA MET A 4 11.80 9.55 12.29
C MET A 4 12.01 8.74 11.00
N VAL A 5 13.26 8.36 10.73
CA VAL A 5 13.59 7.53 9.56
C VAL A 5 12.98 6.14 9.72
N ARG A 6 13.12 5.51 10.89
CA ARG A 6 12.50 4.21 11.19
C ARG A 6 10.98 4.25 11.08
N GLU A 7 10.34 5.29 11.61
CA GLU A 7 8.89 5.47 11.52
C GLU A 7 8.42 5.62 10.05
N LYS A 8 9.17 6.34 9.21
CA LYS A 8 8.89 6.39 7.76
C LYS A 8 9.02 5.01 7.10
N TRP A 9 10.04 4.23 7.45
CA TRP A 9 10.18 2.86 6.94
C TRP A 9 9.03 1.96 7.38
N VAL A 10 8.52 2.10 8.62
CA VAL A 10 7.34 1.37 9.08
C VAL A 10 6.11 1.70 8.22
N LYS A 11 5.89 2.97 7.89
CA LYS A 11 4.78 3.39 7.01
C LYS A 11 4.89 2.79 5.60
N ILE A 12 6.10 2.74 5.06
CA ILE A 12 6.40 2.12 3.75
C ILE A 12 6.11 0.63 3.78
N MET A 13 6.57 -0.07 4.82
CA MET A 13 6.32 -1.51 4.96
C MET A 13 4.84 -1.81 5.17
N LYS A 14 4.11 -0.96 5.90
CA LYS A 14 2.65 -1.04 6.02
C LYS A 14 1.97 -0.92 4.65
N LEU A 15 2.35 0.06 3.84
CA LEU A 15 1.78 0.26 2.51
C LEU A 15 2.09 -0.93 1.58
N ARG A 16 3.29 -1.52 1.68
CA ARG A 16 3.66 -2.73 0.94
C ARG A 16 2.73 -3.90 1.26
N ILE A 17 2.44 -4.16 2.54
CA ILE A 17 1.51 -5.23 2.95
C ILE A 17 0.12 -5.01 2.35
N VAL A 18 -0.39 -3.77 2.34
CA VAL A 18 -1.70 -3.47 1.74
C VAL A 18 -1.67 -3.72 0.23
N ARG A 19 -0.58 -3.35 -0.46
CA ARG A 19 -0.41 -3.61 -1.89
C ARG A 19 -0.39 -5.11 -2.21
N ASP A 20 0.37 -5.89 -1.45
CA ASP A 20 0.52 -7.33 -1.69
C ASP A 20 -0.84 -8.04 -1.48
N LYS A 21 -1.61 -7.63 -0.45
CA LYS A 21 -3.01 -8.09 -0.26
C LYS A 21 -3.94 -7.65 -1.38
N LEU A 22 -3.75 -6.45 -1.91
CA LEU A 22 -4.54 -5.95 -3.02
C LEU A 22 -4.28 -6.79 -4.28
N GLU A 23 -3.02 -7.07 -4.60
CA GLU A 23 -2.65 -7.97 -5.71
C GLU A 23 -3.29 -9.35 -5.55
N GLU A 24 -3.20 -9.96 -4.36
CA GLU A 24 -3.85 -11.23 -4.05
C GLU A 24 -5.38 -11.16 -4.21
N CYS A 25 -6.00 -10.06 -3.80
CA CYS A 25 -7.44 -9.84 -3.99
C CYS A 25 -7.80 -9.77 -5.47
N TYR A 26 -7.05 -9.02 -6.29
CA TYR A 26 -7.28 -8.97 -7.74
C TYR A 26 -7.08 -10.33 -8.41
N HIS A 27 -6.09 -11.12 -7.97
CA HIS A 27 -5.85 -12.45 -8.51
C HIS A 27 -6.94 -13.47 -8.14
N SER A 28 -7.47 -13.39 -6.91
CA SER A 28 -8.51 -14.31 -6.43
C SER A 28 -9.91 -13.91 -6.89
N GLN A 29 -10.20 -12.61 -6.95
CA GLN A 29 -11.51 -12.06 -7.30
C GLN A 29 -11.56 -11.73 -8.79
N SER A 30 -11.75 -12.74 -9.64
CA SER A 30 -11.79 -12.58 -11.11
C SER A 30 -12.70 -11.43 -11.58
N VAL A 31 -14.02 -11.64 -11.67
CA VAL A 31 -14.95 -10.60 -12.18
C VAL A 31 -15.39 -9.64 -11.06
N ASN A 32 -15.26 -10.07 -9.80
CA ASN A 32 -15.81 -9.36 -8.62
C ASN A 32 -14.82 -8.43 -7.91
N HIS A 33 -13.59 -8.25 -8.41
CA HIS A 33 -12.58 -7.40 -7.76
C HIS A 33 -13.05 -5.96 -7.51
N MET A 34 -13.93 -5.42 -8.37
CA MET A 34 -14.43 -4.04 -8.23
C MET A 34 -15.27 -3.83 -6.96
N GLN A 35 -15.95 -4.86 -6.47
CA GLN A 35 -16.68 -4.80 -5.19
C GLN A 35 -15.79 -5.30 -4.05
N ASN A 36 -15.15 -6.45 -4.22
CA ASN A 36 -14.49 -7.15 -3.12
C ASN A 36 -13.13 -6.56 -2.74
N CYS A 37 -12.43 -5.90 -3.67
CA CYS A 37 -11.12 -5.29 -3.41
C CYS A 37 -11.20 -3.78 -3.13
N ARG A 38 -12.40 -3.18 -3.19
CA ARG A 38 -12.59 -1.73 -3.05
C ARG A 38 -12.02 -1.19 -1.74
N ASP A 39 -12.28 -1.85 -0.62
CA ASP A 39 -11.79 -1.42 0.70
C ASP A 39 -10.26 -1.41 0.76
N LEU A 40 -9.61 -2.39 0.12
CA LEU A 40 -8.16 -2.46 0.03
C LEU A 40 -7.60 -1.32 -0.85
N VAL A 41 -8.28 -0.98 -1.95
CA VAL A 41 -7.92 0.17 -2.80
C VAL A 41 -8.06 1.48 -2.02
N GLU A 42 -9.19 1.70 -1.36
CA GLU A 42 -9.44 2.92 -0.58
C GLU A 42 -8.41 3.07 0.54
N ARG A 43 -8.08 1.95 1.22
CA ARG A 43 -7.04 1.94 2.25
C ARG A 43 -5.65 2.23 1.67
N TYR A 44 -5.31 1.63 0.54
CA TYR A 44 -4.04 1.86 -0.14
C TYR A 44 -3.88 3.33 -0.54
N LEU A 45 -4.90 3.92 -1.18
CA LEU A 45 -4.90 5.33 -1.59
C LEU A 45 -4.80 6.29 -0.40
N LYS A 46 -5.43 5.95 0.73
CA LYS A 46 -5.35 6.73 1.96
C LYS A 46 -3.95 6.71 2.59
N ASP A 47 -3.31 5.54 2.62
CA ASP A 47 -1.99 5.36 3.24
C ASP A 47 -0.83 5.81 2.30
N LEU A 48 -1.08 5.94 0.99
CA LEU A 48 -0.07 6.27 -0.04
C LEU A 48 0.67 7.61 0.19
N PRO A 49 0.02 8.74 0.54
CA PRO A 49 0.71 10.01 0.75
C PRO A 49 1.72 9.96 1.89
N GLU A 50 1.45 9.16 2.93
CA GLU A 50 2.30 9.07 4.12
C GLU A 50 3.58 8.24 3.90
N ALA A 51 3.59 7.37 2.90
CA ALA A 51 4.70 6.46 2.60
C ALA A 51 5.71 7.03 1.59
N ARG A 52 5.67 8.34 1.30
CA ARG A 52 6.56 9.00 0.34
C ARG A 52 7.86 9.44 1.03
N ILE A 53 9.01 8.91 0.60
CA ILE A 53 10.34 9.42 1.01
C ILE A 53 10.92 10.41 -0.02
N SER A 54 10.64 10.22 -1.31
CA SER A 54 11.24 11.00 -2.41
C SER A 54 10.30 11.20 -3.61
N GLY A 55 8.98 11.14 -3.37
CA GLY A 55 7.96 11.25 -4.41
C GLY A 55 7.21 9.95 -4.66
N ARG A 56 7.93 8.83 -4.83
CA ARG A 56 7.32 7.50 -4.97
C ARG A 56 7.87 6.53 -3.91
N PRO A 57 7.02 5.66 -3.33
CA PRO A 57 7.49 4.52 -2.54
C PRO A 57 8.55 3.68 -3.29
N PRO A 58 9.64 3.23 -2.64
CA PRO A 58 10.75 2.52 -3.31
C PRO A 58 10.37 1.22 -4.04
N PHE A 59 9.24 0.61 -3.68
CA PHE A 59 8.77 -0.66 -4.24
C PHE A 59 7.82 -0.49 -5.43
N LEU A 60 7.42 0.74 -5.75
CA LEU A 60 6.63 1.04 -6.94
C LEU A 60 7.61 1.38 -8.06
N LYS A 61 7.81 0.46 -9.01
CA LYS A 61 8.58 0.71 -10.24
C LYS A 61 7.82 1.65 -11.16
#